data_AF-A0A7X7ZED4-F1
#
_entry.id   AF-A0A7X7ZED4-F1
#
_cell.length_a   1.000
_cell.length_b   1.000
_cell.length_c   1.000
_cell.angle_alpha   90.00
_cell.angle_beta   90.00
_cell.angle_gamma   90.00
#
_symmetry.space_group_name_H-M   'P 1'
#
loop_
_entity.id
_entity.type
_entity.pdbx_description
1 polymer ?
#
loop_
_entity_poly.entity_id
_entity_poly.type
_entity_poly.pdbx_seq_one_letter_code
_entity_poly.pdbx_strand_id
1 'polypeptide(L)'
;MNGGDLFLTVFSYAVGILLLWANIKEYKEYNNALQMELKRKNYECYDYSKGLKAIYIIFAAAGISFAVYGYFAADYTTSAIGVVTFFLFIGQTLLTNKKYRMHYDDEAFLLAGDRVNYKTISYIKEIRFLPFAFKRITALNGKEYRVSNGCLKIIDQKKQERREKKKEGKKKQTVH
;
A
#
# COMPACT_ATOMS: atom_id res chain seq x y z
N MET A 1 9.10 -30.61 -26.62
CA MET A 1 9.34 -29.50 -25.68
C MET A 1 10.79 -29.07 -25.85
N ASN A 2 11.05 -27.87 -26.35
CA ASN A 2 12.42 -27.41 -26.55
C ASN A 2 13.02 -26.99 -25.19
N GLY A 3 14.33 -27.17 -25.01
CA GLY A 3 14.99 -26.87 -23.73
C GLY A 3 14.80 -25.43 -23.25
N GLY A 4 14.65 -24.48 -24.18
CA GLY A 4 14.39 -23.06 -23.87
C GLY A 4 13.01 -22.82 -23.23
N ASP A 5 11.97 -23.50 -23.70
CA ASP A 5 10.59 -23.32 -23.23
C ASP A 5 10.38 -23.87 -21.81
N LEU A 6 11.03 -25.00 -21.53
CA LEU A 6 11.07 -25.58 -20.18
C LEU A 6 11.81 -24.65 -19.21
N PHE A 7 12.97 -24.13 -19.62
CA PHE A 7 13.74 -23.19 -18.82
C PHE A 7 12.93 -21.92 -18.49
N LEU A 8 12.28 -21.32 -19.49
CA LEU A 8 11.45 -20.12 -19.32
C LEU A 8 10.35 -20.35 -18.29
N THR A 9 9.62 -21.46 -18.41
CA THR A 9 8.52 -21.80 -17.51
C THR A 9 9.03 -21.98 -16.07
N VAL A 10 10.06 -22.80 -15.87
CA VAL A 10 10.64 -23.06 -14.54
C VAL A 10 11.19 -21.77 -13.91
N PHE A 11 11.86 -20.95 -14.70
CA PHE A 11 12.38 -19.66 -14.24
C PHE A 11 11.26 -18.72 -13.80
N SER A 12 10.16 -18.63 -14.56
CA SER A 12 8.98 -17.83 -14.19
C SER A 12 8.35 -18.28 -12.88
N TYR A 13 8.26 -19.59 -12.62
CA TYR A 13 7.80 -20.10 -11.32
C TYR A 13 8.75 -19.71 -10.18
N ALA A 14 10.06 -19.87 -10.37
CA ALA A 14 11.06 -19.52 -9.36
C ALA A 14 11.00 -18.03 -8.99
N VAL A 15 10.95 -17.14 -10.00
CA VAL A 15 10.82 -15.69 -9.78
C VAL A 15 9.49 -15.35 -9.11
N GLY A 16 8.38 -15.97 -9.55
CA GLY A 16 7.06 -15.77 -8.96
C GLY A 16 7.00 -16.15 -7.48
N ILE A 17 7.58 -17.29 -7.11
CA ILE A 17 7.66 -17.76 -5.72
C ILE A 17 8.51 -16.81 -4.88
N LEU A 18 9.67 -16.38 -5.38
CA LEU A 18 10.53 -15.42 -4.67
C LEU A 18 9.83 -14.09 -4.42
N LEU A 19 9.12 -13.56 -5.43
CA LEU A 19 8.31 -12.36 -5.30
C LEU A 19 7.20 -12.53 -4.26
N LEU A 20 6.48 -13.65 -4.30
CA LEU A 20 5.42 -13.91 -3.34
C LEU A 20 5.98 -14.01 -1.91
N TRP A 21 7.11 -14.68 -1.73
CA TRP A 21 7.75 -14.82 -0.43
C TRP A 21 8.17 -13.46 0.15
N ALA A 22 8.76 -12.59 -0.67
CA ALA A 22 9.10 -11.22 -0.27
C ALA A 22 7.84 -10.43 0.17
N ASN A 23 6.74 -10.52 -0.59
CA ASN A 23 5.47 -9.87 -0.23
C ASN A 23 4.86 -10.42 1.07
N ILE A 24 4.96 -11.74 1.31
CA ILE A 24 4.49 -12.37 2.56
C ILE A 24 5.30 -11.88 3.75
N LYS A 25 6.63 -11.82 3.62
CA LYS A 25 7.52 -11.31 4.68
C LYS A 25 7.18 -9.87 5.02
N GLU A 26 7.06 -9.02 4.00
CA GLU A 26 6.68 -7.61 4.16
C GLU A 26 5.29 -7.46 4.79
N TYR A 27 4.32 -8.29 4.40
CA TYR A 27 2.98 -8.29 5.00
C TYR A 27 3.02 -8.63 6.49
N LYS A 28 3.80 -9.64 6.89
CA LYS A 28 3.94 -10.04 8.30
C LYS A 28 4.59 -8.93 9.13
N GLU A 29 5.68 -8.35 8.64
CA GLU A 29 6.37 -7.23 9.32
C GLU A 29 5.41 -6.04 9.53
N TYR A 30 4.67 -5.67 8.49
CA TYR A 30 3.66 -4.61 8.56
C TYR A 30 2.56 -4.92 9.57
N ASN A 31 1.97 -6.12 9.54
CA ASN A 31 0.89 -6.48 10.45
C ASN A 31 1.37 -6.50 11.91
N ASN A 32 2.59 -6.98 12.16
CA ASN A 32 3.16 -6.98 13.50
C ASN A 32 3.35 -5.55 14.04
N ALA A 33 3.94 -4.66 13.23
CA ALA A 33 4.10 -3.25 13.59
C ALA A 33 2.75 -2.57 13.85
N LEU A 34 1.77 -2.79 12.97
CA LEU A 34 0.43 -2.23 13.09
C LEU A 34 -0.27 -2.71 14.38
N GLN A 35 -0.23 -4.01 14.67
CA GLN A 35 -0.86 -4.58 15.87
C GLN A 35 -0.23 -4.05 17.17
N MET A 36 1.08 -3.80 17.19
CA MET A 36 1.73 -3.20 18.36
C MET A 36 1.23 -1.78 18.63
N GLU A 37 1.01 -0.96 17.60
CA GLU A 37 0.47 0.40 17.76
C GLU A 37 -1.02 0.40 18.09
N LEU A 38 -1.82 -0.46 17.44
CA LEU A 38 -3.27 -0.57 17.71
C LEU A 38 -3.57 -1.03 19.15
N LYS A 39 -2.69 -1.80 19.78
CA LYS A 39 -2.82 -2.16 21.21
C LYS A 39 -2.58 -0.99 22.15
N ARG A 40 -1.82 0.02 21.73
CA ARG A 40 -1.42 1.16 22.59
C ARG A 40 -2.47 2.26 22.61
N LYS A 41 -3.25 2.42 21.54
CA LYS A 41 -4.19 3.53 21.41
C LYS A 41 -5.32 3.17 20.45
N ASN A 42 -6.50 3.74 20.69
CA ASN A 42 -7.62 3.64 19.76
C ASN A 42 -7.40 4.56 18.56
N TYR A 43 -7.35 3.97 17.37
CA TYR A 43 -7.25 4.68 16.10
C TYR A 43 -8.55 4.50 15.31
N GLU A 44 -9.02 5.58 14.69
CA GLU A 44 -9.98 5.48 13.60
C GLU A 44 -9.33 4.81 12.39
N CYS A 45 -10.11 4.10 11.59
CA CYS A 45 -9.62 3.37 10.42
C CYS A 45 -10.35 3.83 9.16
N TYR A 46 -9.58 4.39 8.22
CA TYR A 46 -10.07 4.63 6.87
C TYR A 46 -9.57 3.52 5.93
N ASP A 47 -10.51 2.78 5.34
CA ASP A 47 -10.21 1.62 4.51
C ASP A 47 -10.61 1.84 3.05
N TYR A 48 -9.64 2.24 2.22
CA TYR A 48 -9.79 2.32 0.76
C TYR A 48 -9.34 1.04 0.04
N SER A 49 -9.00 -0.01 0.79
CA SER A 49 -8.33 -1.18 0.25
C SER A 49 -9.28 -2.13 -0.50
N LYS A 50 -10.57 -2.17 -0.12
CA LYS A 50 -11.54 -3.18 -0.59
C LYS A 50 -11.68 -3.25 -2.11
N GLY A 51 -11.92 -2.12 -2.78
CA GLY A 51 -12.13 -2.08 -4.23
C GLY A 51 -10.88 -2.48 -5.01
N LEU A 52 -9.72 -1.98 -4.58
CA LEU A 52 -8.44 -2.31 -5.21
C LEU A 52 -8.05 -3.77 -4.99
N LYS A 53 -8.37 -4.32 -3.81
CA LYS A 53 -8.18 -5.73 -3.50
C LYS A 53 -8.97 -6.62 -4.46
N ALA A 54 -10.23 -6.27 -4.73
CA ALA A 54 -11.06 -7.01 -5.68
C ALA A 54 -10.46 -6.98 -7.10
N ILE A 55 -9.99 -5.81 -7.56
CA ILE A 55 -9.32 -5.66 -8.86
C ILE A 55 -8.08 -6.55 -8.95
N TYR A 56 -7.22 -6.57 -7.91
CA TYR A 56 -6.04 -7.43 -7.91
C TYR A 56 -6.38 -8.92 -7.90
N ILE A 57 -7.45 -9.32 -7.21
CA ILE A 57 -7.93 -10.72 -7.25
C ILE A 57 -8.40 -11.10 -8.65
N ILE A 58 -9.12 -10.21 -9.35
CA ILE A 58 -9.55 -10.43 -10.74
C ILE A 58 -8.33 -10.64 -11.66
N PHE A 59 -7.31 -9.79 -11.56
CA PHE A 59 -6.09 -9.95 -12.35
C PHE A 59 -5.32 -11.22 -11.99
N ALA A 60 -5.29 -11.63 -10.72
CA ALA A 60 -4.69 -12.90 -10.33
C ALA A 60 -5.44 -14.09 -10.97
N ALA A 61 -6.78 -14.07 -10.98
CA ALA A 61 -7.60 -15.09 -11.63
C ALA A 61 -7.39 -15.14 -13.16
N ALA A 62 -7.26 -13.97 -13.80
CA ALA A 62 -6.89 -13.88 -15.22
C ALA A 62 -5.49 -14.50 -15.47
N GLY A 63 -4.52 -14.25 -14.59
CA GLY A 63 -3.20 -14.88 -14.63
C GLY A 63 -3.25 -16.41 -14.60
N ILE A 64 -4.07 -16.99 -13.71
CA ILE A 64 -4.32 -18.44 -13.69
C ILE A 64 -4.91 -18.92 -15.02
N SER A 65 -5.90 -18.19 -15.55
CA SER A 65 -6.56 -18.55 -16.80
C SER A 65 -5.57 -18.59 -17.97
N PHE A 66 -4.67 -17.60 -18.07
CA PHE A 66 -3.60 -17.60 -19.07
C PHE A 66 -2.58 -18.72 -18.86
N ALA A 67 -2.22 -19.01 -17.60
CA ALA A 67 -1.30 -20.10 -17.28
C ALA A 67 -1.84 -21.46 -17.75
N VAL A 68 -3.11 -21.72 -17.43
CA VAL A 68 -3.81 -22.97 -17.79
C VAL A 68 -4.01 -23.06 -19.30
N TYR A 69 -4.47 -21.98 -19.94
CA TYR A 69 -4.66 -21.94 -21.40
C TYR A 69 -3.34 -22.20 -22.14
N GLY A 70 -2.27 -21.49 -21.78
CA GLY A 70 -0.96 -21.64 -22.41
C GLY A 70 -0.42 -23.07 -22.27
N TYR A 71 -0.64 -23.70 -21.11
CA TYR A 71 -0.27 -25.11 -20.91
C TYR A 71 -1.01 -26.05 -21.87
N PHE A 72 -2.34 -25.94 -21.99
CA PHE A 72 -3.13 -26.80 -22.89
C PHE A 72 -2.86 -26.53 -24.38
N ALA A 73 -2.55 -25.28 -24.74
CA ALA A 73 -2.21 -24.89 -26.11
C ALA A 73 -0.75 -25.18 -26.49
N ALA A 74 0.06 -25.74 -25.58
CA ALA A 74 1.51 -25.88 -25.72
C ALA A 74 2.25 -24.55 -26.02
N ASP A 75 1.66 -23.42 -25.62
CA ASP A 75 2.25 -22.08 -25.65
C ASP A 75 2.82 -21.73 -24.27
N TYR A 76 4.09 -22.09 -24.08
CA TYR A 76 4.82 -21.90 -22.84
C TYR A 76 5.08 -20.43 -22.51
N THR A 77 5.09 -19.55 -23.52
CA THR A 77 5.26 -18.11 -23.30
C THR A 77 4.02 -17.54 -22.66
N THR A 78 2.84 -17.86 -23.19
CA THR A 78 1.55 -17.47 -22.58
C THR A 78 1.41 -18.07 -21.18
N SER A 79 1.84 -19.32 -20.99
CA SER A 79 1.85 -19.95 -19.67
C SER A 79 2.71 -19.19 -18.65
N ALA A 80 3.95 -18.87 -19.02
CA ALA A 80 4.89 -18.14 -18.20
C ALA A 80 4.40 -16.73 -17.83
N ILE A 81 3.78 -16.01 -18.78
CA ILE A 81 3.14 -14.71 -18.53
C ILE A 81 2.01 -14.85 -17.51
N GLY A 82 1.17 -15.88 -17.64
CA GLY A 82 0.09 -16.17 -16.69
C GLY A 82 0.60 -16.41 -15.27
N VAL A 83 1.66 -17.22 -15.13
CA VAL A 83 2.31 -17.52 -13.84
C VAL A 83 2.85 -16.26 -13.18
N VAL A 84 3.61 -15.45 -13.91
CA VAL A 84 4.18 -14.19 -13.38
C VAL A 84 3.07 -13.22 -12.99
N THR A 85 2.03 -13.10 -13.83
CA THR A 85 0.86 -12.25 -13.58
C THR A 85 0.17 -12.65 -12.28
N PHE A 86 -0.11 -13.95 -12.10
CA PHE A 86 -0.74 -14.47 -10.89
C PHE A 86 0.07 -14.10 -9.64
N PHE A 87 1.36 -14.42 -9.61
CA PHE A 87 2.22 -14.18 -8.45
C PHE A 87 2.38 -12.68 -8.13
N LEU A 88 2.45 -11.84 -9.15
CA LEU A 88 2.52 -10.39 -8.98
C LEU A 88 1.26 -9.85 -8.31
N PHE A 89 0.08 -10.22 -8.83
CA PHE A 89 -1.19 -9.67 -8.35
C PHE A 89 -1.66 -10.26 -7.01
N ILE A 90 -1.35 -11.53 -6.72
CA ILE A 90 -1.60 -12.08 -5.39
C ILE A 90 -0.70 -11.41 -4.34
N GLY A 91 0.55 -11.10 -4.69
CA GLY A 91 1.45 -10.29 -3.85
C GLY A 91 0.89 -8.89 -3.58
N GLN A 92 0.38 -8.21 -4.61
CA GLN A 92 -0.29 -6.91 -4.44
C GLN A 92 -1.53 -7.00 -3.54
N THR A 93 -2.29 -8.09 -3.65
CA THR A 93 -3.49 -8.34 -2.82
C THR A 93 -3.13 -8.40 -1.33
N LEU A 94 -2.01 -9.04 -0.98
CA LEU A 94 -1.52 -9.09 0.41
C LEU A 94 -1.14 -7.69 0.94
N LEU A 95 -0.42 -6.92 0.13
CA LEU A 95 0.06 -5.58 0.50
C LEU A 95 -0.98 -4.46 0.35
N THR A 96 -2.20 -4.78 -0.09
CA THR A 96 -3.26 -3.80 -0.34
C THR A 96 -3.61 -3.01 0.92
N ASN A 97 -3.70 -3.66 2.08
CA ASN A 97 -3.97 -2.97 3.34
C ASN A 97 -2.83 -1.99 3.71
N LYS A 98 -1.57 -2.41 3.54
CA LYS A 98 -0.40 -1.56 3.81
C LYS A 98 -0.42 -0.27 2.98
N LYS A 99 -0.91 -0.33 1.74
CA LYS A 99 -0.91 0.78 0.79
C LYS A 99 -2.13 1.69 0.91
N TYR A 100 -3.30 1.11 1.20
CA TYR A 100 -4.58 1.81 1.03
C TYR A 100 -5.43 1.90 2.30
N ARG A 101 -4.95 1.37 3.43
CA ARG A 101 -5.60 1.54 4.73
C ARG A 101 -4.76 2.47 5.59
N MET A 102 -5.42 3.43 6.23
CA MET A 102 -4.78 4.36 7.17
C MET A 102 -5.51 4.32 8.50
N HIS A 103 -4.75 4.14 9.56
CA HIS A 103 -5.22 4.30 10.93
C HIS A 103 -4.80 5.67 11.43
N TYR A 104 -5.69 6.44 12.05
CA TYR A 104 -5.40 7.81 12.45
C TYR A 104 -6.12 8.21 13.74
N ASP A 105 -5.56 9.21 14.42
CA ASP A 105 -6.13 9.86 15.60
C ASP A 105 -5.99 11.39 15.44
N ASP A 106 -6.23 12.16 16.50
CA ASP A 106 -6.12 13.63 16.45
C ASP A 106 -4.69 14.17 16.36
N GLU A 107 -3.68 13.34 16.65
CA GLU A 107 -2.29 13.75 16.79
C GLU A 107 -1.38 13.20 15.70
N ALA A 108 -1.69 12.01 15.20
CA ALA A 108 -0.87 11.21 14.32
C ALA A 108 -1.70 10.25 13.47
N PHE A 109 -1.05 9.67 12.47
CA PHE A 109 -1.58 8.58 11.68
C PHE A 109 -0.50 7.50 11.51
N LEU A 110 -0.92 6.28 11.22
CA LEU A 110 -0.06 5.13 10.97
C LEU A 110 0.07 4.92 9.46
N LEU A 111 1.30 4.95 8.95
CA LEU A 111 1.63 4.61 7.57
C LEU A 111 2.67 3.50 7.54
N ALA A 112 2.37 2.44 6.79
CA ALA A 112 3.29 1.30 6.64
C ALA A 112 3.81 0.70 7.96
N GLY A 113 3.09 0.90 9.07
CA GLY A 113 3.46 0.43 10.41
C GLY A 113 4.12 1.49 11.30
N ASP A 114 4.52 2.64 10.74
CA ASP A 114 5.16 3.74 11.49
C ASP A 114 4.11 4.79 11.93
N ARG A 115 4.23 5.27 13.17
CA ARG A 115 3.44 6.40 13.69
C ARG A 115 4.04 7.74 13.24
N VAL A 116 3.28 8.52 12.49
CA VAL A 116 3.68 9.82 11.95
C VAL A 116 2.81 10.93 12.53
N ASN A 117 3.40 11.88 13.25
CA ASN A 117 2.68 13.01 13.82
C ASN A 117 2.38 14.06 12.75
N TYR A 118 1.19 14.65 12.76
CA TYR A 118 0.86 15.73 11.81
C TYR A 118 1.82 16.93 11.89
N LYS A 119 2.40 17.19 13.07
CA LYS A 119 3.38 18.25 13.30
C LYS A 119 4.71 18.03 12.60
N THR A 120 5.08 16.77 12.36
CA THR A 120 6.39 16.42 11.78
C THR A 120 6.34 16.31 10.27
N ILE A 121 5.22 16.62 9.61
CA ILE A 121 5.16 16.65 8.15
C ILE A 121 5.75 17.97 7.64
N SER A 122 6.85 17.89 6.89
CA SER A 122 7.51 19.04 6.29
C SER A 122 6.76 19.53 5.04
N TYR A 123 6.62 18.67 4.04
CA TYR A 123 5.90 18.97 2.81
C TYR A 123 5.33 17.70 2.18
N ILE A 124 4.34 17.90 1.30
CA ILE A 124 3.68 16.86 0.53
C ILE A 124 4.05 17.11 -0.93
N LYS A 125 4.73 16.15 -1.56
CA LYS A 125 5.12 16.24 -2.96
C LYS A 125 4.21 15.35 -3.81
N GLU A 126 3.64 15.93 -4.85
CA GLU A 126 2.96 15.16 -5.89
C GLU A 126 3.99 14.41 -6.72
N ILE A 127 3.73 13.12 -6.97
CA ILE A 127 4.52 12.36 -7.93
C ILE A 127 4.07 12.85 -9.31
N ARG A 128 4.95 13.65 -9.94
CA ARG A 128 4.72 14.66 -11.00
C ARG A 128 4.00 14.21 -12.29
N PHE A 129 3.49 12.99 -12.38
CA PHE A 129 2.91 12.43 -13.62
C PHE A 129 1.60 11.64 -13.45
N LEU A 130 1.11 11.42 -12.23
CA LEU A 130 -0.09 10.60 -12.03
C LEU A 130 -0.99 11.21 -10.94
N PRO A 131 -2.09 11.89 -11.32
CA PRO A 131 -3.00 12.53 -10.35
C PRO A 131 -3.70 11.51 -9.45
N PHE A 132 -3.78 10.24 -9.86
CA PHE A 132 -4.29 9.12 -9.07
C PHE A 132 -3.20 8.35 -8.31
N ALA A 133 -1.93 8.66 -8.54
CA ALA A 133 -0.84 7.98 -7.84
C ALA A 133 -0.66 8.53 -6.43
N PHE A 134 -0.13 7.67 -5.57
CA PHE A 134 0.28 8.00 -4.22
C PHE A 134 1.07 9.31 -4.18
N LYS A 135 0.73 10.20 -3.24
CA LYS A 135 1.55 11.35 -2.92
C LYS A 135 2.66 10.94 -1.96
N ARG A 136 3.78 11.66 -2.00
CA ARG A 136 4.90 11.44 -1.10
C ARG A 136 4.83 12.45 0.04
N ILE A 137 4.79 11.95 1.27
CA ILE A 137 4.87 12.76 2.49
C ILE A 137 6.28 12.63 3.04
N THR A 138 6.97 13.76 3.21
CA THR A 138 8.29 13.80 3.82
C THR A 138 8.16 14.33 5.25
N ALA A 139 8.57 13.50 6.20
CA ALA A 139 8.65 13.90 7.60
C ALA A 139 9.93 14.75 7.86
N LEU A 140 9.94 15.52 8.95
CA LEU A 140 11.07 16.38 9.33
C LEU A 140 12.37 15.60 9.57
N ASN A 141 12.28 14.32 9.88
CA ASN A 141 13.42 13.42 10.01
C ASN A 141 13.93 12.87 8.65
N GLY A 142 13.40 13.37 7.52
CA GLY A 142 13.76 12.94 6.18
C GLY A 142 13.10 11.64 5.70
N LYS A 143 12.36 10.91 6.56
CA LYS A 143 11.64 9.70 6.14
C LYS A 143 10.51 10.05 5.17
N GLU A 144 10.41 9.27 4.10
CA GLU A 144 9.39 9.43 3.07
C GLU A 144 8.34 8.33 3.15
N TYR A 145 7.07 8.72 3.07
CA TYR A 145 5.94 7.79 3.07
C TYR A 145 5.07 8.01 1.83
N ARG A 146 4.56 6.91 1.27
CA ARG A 146 3.61 6.96 0.15
C ARG A 146 2.19 6.88 0.69
N VAL A 147 1.33 7.79 0.25
CA VAL A 147 -0.04 7.94 0.76
C VAL A 147 -1.02 8.05 -0.38
N SER A 148 -2.13 7.32 -0.30
CA SER A 148 -3.19 7.41 -1.30
C SER A 148 -3.92 8.76 -1.20
N ASN A 149 -4.54 9.20 -2.30
CA ASN A 149 -5.28 10.47 -2.30
C ASN A 149 -6.43 10.52 -1.27
N GLY A 150 -7.09 9.38 -1.01
CA GLY A 150 -8.13 9.29 0.01
C GLY A 150 -7.59 9.58 1.41
N CYS A 151 -6.45 8.97 1.76
CA CYS A 151 -5.78 9.22 3.03
C CYS A 151 -5.24 10.67 3.14
N LEU A 152 -4.83 11.26 2.02
CA LEU A 152 -4.37 12.66 1.99
C LEU A 152 -5.46 13.63 2.43
N LYS A 153 -6.70 13.45 1.95
CA LYS A 153 -7.83 14.31 2.32
C LYS A 153 -8.02 14.36 3.84
N ILE A 154 -7.93 13.20 4.49
CA ILE A 154 -8.05 13.09 5.96
C ILE A 154 -6.88 13.79 6.66
N ILE A 155 -5.65 13.63 6.15
CA ILE A 155 -4.47 14.30 6.70
C ILE A 155 -4.60 15.82 6.62
N ASP A 156 -5.03 16.34 5.47
CA ASP A 156 -5.21 17.78 5.26
C ASP A 156 -6.33 18.33 6.15
N GLN A 157 -7.45 17.62 6.26
CA GLN A 157 -8.55 17.96 7.16
C GLN A 157 -8.08 18.04 8.63
N LYS A 158 -7.39 17.01 9.14
CA LYS A 158 -6.88 17.00 10.53
C LYS A 158 -5.83 18.07 10.76
N LYS A 159 -5.00 18.40 9.76
CA LYS A 159 -4.07 19.54 9.84
C LYS A 159 -4.80 20.88 9.96
N GLN A 160 -5.88 21.07 9.21
CA GLN A 160 -6.68 22.29 9.25
C GLN A 160 -7.42 22.45 10.58
N GLU A 161 -8.11 21.41 11.06
CA GLU A 161 -8.80 21.40 12.36
C GLU A 161 -7.84 21.80 13.51
N ARG A 162 -6.60 21.32 13.48
CA ARG A 162 -5.58 21.69 14.47
C ARG A 162 -5.14 23.15 14.38
N ARG A 163 -5.06 23.71 13.17
CA ARG A 163 -4.73 25.14 12.97
C ARG A 163 -5.83 26.03 13.52
N GLU A 164 -7.09 25.64 13.33
CA GLU A 164 -8.27 26.35 13.84
C GLU A 164 -8.34 26.29 15.36
N LYS A 165 -8.21 25.10 15.97
CA LYS A 165 -8.14 24.94 17.44
C LYS A 165 -7.02 25.76 18.08
N LYS A 166 -5.86 25.86 17.43
CA LYS A 166 -4.75 26.72 17.90
C LYS A 166 -5.09 28.22 17.85
N LYS A 167 -5.82 28.66 16.82
CA LYS A 167 -6.26 30.06 16.71
C LYS A 167 -7.29 30.41 17.78
N GLU A 168 -8.23 29.50 18.05
CA GLU A 168 -9.24 29.68 19.11
C GLU A 168 -8.63 29.67 20.51
N GLY A 169 -7.70 28.74 20.79
CA GLY A 169 -6.98 28.71 22.07
C GLY A 169 -6.16 29.98 22.32
N LYS A 170 -5.52 30.53 21.28
CA LYS A 170 -4.83 31.84 21.38
C LYS A 170 -5.80 32.98 21.63
N LYS A 171 -6.94 33.03 20.93
CA LYS A 171 -7.99 34.05 21.16
C LYS A 171 -8.51 34.02 22.60
N LYS A 172 -8.73 32.85 23.21
CA LYS A 172 -9.16 32.74 24.62
C LYS A 172 -8.10 33.21 25.62
N GLN A 173 -6.81 33.09 25.29
CA GLN A 173 -5.71 33.59 26.14
C GLN A 173 -5.46 35.10 26.01
N THR A 174 -5.99 35.78 24.98
CA THR A 174 -5.79 37.23 24.79
C THR A 174 -6.93 38.06 25.37
N VAL A 175 -7.97 37.41 25.93
CA VAL A 175 -9.17 38.06 26.50
C VAL A 175 -9.15 38.03 28.04
N HIS A 176 -8.07 37.53 28.63
CA HIS A 176 -7.71 37.69 30.04
C HIS A 176 -6.46 38.55 30.15
#